data_AF-K8GID1-F1
#
_entry.id   AF-K8GID1-F1
#
_cell.length_a   1.000
_cell.length_b   1.000
_cell.length_c   1.000
_cell.angle_alpha   90.00
_cell.angle_beta   90.00
_cell.angle_gamma   90.00
#
_symmetry.space_group_name_H-M   'P 1'
#
loop_
_entity.id
_entity.type
_entity.pdbx_description
1 polymer ?
#
loop_
_entity_poly.entity_id
_entity_poly.type
_entity_poly.pdbx_seq_one_letter_code
_entity_poly.pdbx_strand_id
1 'polypeptide(L)'
;MSIDTESKLFFRGFYIEIFLRLVAYLYKGSRNISWLLMSVAGRFSIIRVLAKKLAKQINLQQYKSCPESSIFQNVNVAEVVKELKQTGLSIGIRLPDGVLEEILEFAQSTPCYGDFEPHNGFLYSEKDEISQIRTFFTAQYFNTSLHPAIQTLARDPTLLEIAATYLNAEPIFTGSRLWWNFIVDDEKNYDSSKTITFFHYDLDDYACLRFFFYLTDVDINSGPHVCVLGSHSNKNLSHVILPVKRRSDENITAYYGADSIVAIYGSKGFGFAEDTFCYHKATRPLKQDRLMLQIQFAINNYGLHHDLKDVSLLTKIKD
;
A
#
# COMPACT_ATOMS: atom_id res chain seq x y z
N MET A 1 -4.04 -15.78 29.64
CA MET A 1 -4.64 -14.78 28.72
C MET A 1 -3.75 -14.75 27.46
N SER A 2 -3.66 -15.86 26.70
CA SER A 2 -2.44 -16.04 25.87
C SER A 2 -2.40 -17.22 24.88
N ILE A 3 -3.53 -17.72 24.35
CA ILE A 3 -3.48 -18.79 23.31
C ILE A 3 -4.42 -18.48 22.13
N ASP A 4 -5.56 -17.85 22.37
CA ASP A 4 -6.62 -17.67 21.35
C ASP A 4 -6.41 -16.46 20.41
N THR A 5 -5.63 -15.46 20.82
CA THR A 5 -5.27 -14.30 19.97
C THR A 5 -4.09 -14.60 19.05
N GLU A 6 -3.11 -15.40 19.50
CA GLU A 6 -1.97 -15.80 18.66
C GLU A 6 -2.38 -16.83 17.59
N SER A 7 -3.34 -17.71 17.88
CA SER A 7 -3.85 -18.70 16.93
C SER A 7 -4.53 -18.05 15.71
N LYS A 8 -5.25 -16.93 15.92
CA LYS A 8 -5.88 -16.14 14.86
C LYS A 8 -4.87 -15.34 14.04
N LEU A 9 -3.79 -14.87 14.65
CA LEU A 9 -2.74 -14.09 13.98
C LEU A 9 -1.79 -14.98 13.15
N PHE A 10 -1.51 -16.18 13.64
CA PHE A 10 -0.62 -17.16 13.01
C PHE A 10 -1.38 -18.47 12.75
N PHE A 11 -2.16 -18.49 11.66
CA PHE A 11 -3.03 -19.60 11.28
C PHE A 11 -2.36 -20.98 11.30
N ARG A 12 -1.07 -21.05 10.97
CA ARG A 12 -0.28 -22.28 10.93
C ARG A 12 0.60 -22.48 12.17
N GLY A 13 0.49 -21.60 13.17
CA GLY A 13 1.39 -21.51 14.32
C GLY A 13 2.58 -20.59 14.08
N PHE A 14 3.02 -19.92 15.14
CA PHE A 14 4.07 -18.90 15.12
C PHE A 14 5.39 -19.38 14.49
N TYR A 15 5.87 -20.56 14.89
CA TYR A 15 7.14 -21.11 14.38
C TYR A 15 7.08 -21.47 12.90
N ILE A 16 5.93 -21.95 12.42
CA ILE A 16 5.74 -22.27 10.99
C ILE A 16 5.73 -20.98 10.17
N GLU A 17 5.06 -19.93 10.63
CA GLU A 17 5.07 -18.62 9.95
C GLU A 17 6.47 -18.01 9.90
N ILE A 18 7.27 -18.13 10.97
CA ILE A 18 8.69 -17.75 10.96
C ILE A 18 9.45 -18.53 9.89
N PHE A 19 9.34 -19.87 9.90
CA PHE A 19 10.05 -20.73 8.96
C PHE A 19 9.70 -20.38 7.51
N LEU A 20 8.40 -20.27 7.18
CA LEU A 20 7.93 -19.89 5.86
C LEU A 20 8.45 -18.51 5.43
N ARG A 21 8.52 -17.56 6.37
CA ARG A 21 9.05 -16.23 6.09
C ARG A 21 10.55 -16.25 5.78
N LEU A 22 11.32 -17.03 6.54
CA LEU A 22 12.76 -17.20 6.31
C LEU A 22 13.04 -17.88 4.97
N VAL A 23 12.30 -18.94 4.64
CA VAL A 23 12.40 -19.61 3.32
C VAL A 23 12.09 -18.63 2.19
N ALA A 24 11.02 -17.84 2.32
CA ALA A 24 10.69 -16.82 1.33
C ALA A 24 11.78 -15.74 1.19
N TYR A 25 12.42 -15.35 2.29
CA TYR A 25 13.53 -14.39 2.28
C TYR A 25 14.75 -14.97 1.57
N LEU A 26 15.11 -16.23 1.84
CA LEU A 26 16.22 -16.91 1.17
C LEU A 26 15.96 -17.08 -0.33
N TYR A 27 14.74 -17.49 -0.71
CA TYR A 27 14.36 -17.65 -2.12
C TYR A 27 14.40 -16.33 -2.89
N LYS A 28 13.84 -15.25 -2.33
CA LYS A 28 13.91 -13.92 -2.96
C LYS A 28 15.34 -13.37 -2.95
N GLY A 29 16.07 -13.59 -1.85
CA GLY A 29 17.43 -13.11 -1.66
C GLY A 29 18.46 -13.77 -2.57
N SER A 30 18.29 -15.05 -2.91
CA SER A 30 19.15 -15.73 -3.89
C SER A 30 19.01 -15.15 -5.30
N ARG A 31 17.89 -14.49 -5.60
CA ARG A 31 17.63 -13.78 -6.86
C ARG A 31 17.97 -12.28 -6.79
N ASN A 32 17.96 -11.69 -5.60
CA ASN A 32 18.28 -10.28 -5.38
C ASN A 32 18.94 -10.07 -4.01
N ILE A 33 20.27 -10.13 -3.97
CA ILE A 33 21.04 -10.01 -2.72
C ILE A 33 20.93 -8.62 -2.10
N SER A 34 20.85 -7.57 -2.91
CA SER A 34 20.68 -6.19 -2.44
C SER A 34 19.35 -6.01 -1.72
N TRP A 35 18.28 -6.63 -2.22
CA TRP A 35 17.00 -6.68 -1.53
C TRP A 35 17.08 -7.45 -0.22
N LEU A 36 17.79 -8.59 -0.17
CA LEU A 36 17.93 -9.36 1.06
C LEU A 36 18.58 -8.51 2.16
N LEU A 37 19.69 -7.84 1.83
CA LEU A 37 20.37 -6.92 2.74
C LEU A 37 19.42 -5.83 3.25
N MET A 38 18.66 -5.20 2.36
CA MET A 38 17.65 -4.20 2.75
C MET A 38 16.54 -4.79 3.63
N SER A 39 16.03 -5.98 3.31
CA SER A 39 14.92 -6.62 4.03
C SER A 39 15.25 -7.00 5.49
N VAL A 40 16.55 -7.07 5.81
CA VAL A 40 17.09 -7.29 7.15
C VAL A 40 17.48 -5.95 7.79
N ALA A 41 18.32 -5.18 7.11
CA ALA A 41 18.93 -3.97 7.66
C ALA A 41 17.94 -2.81 7.77
N GLY A 42 17.02 -2.67 6.82
CA GLY A 42 16.00 -1.62 6.78
C GLY A 42 14.95 -1.73 7.91
N ARG A 43 14.95 -2.81 8.69
CA ARG A 43 14.13 -2.91 9.91
C ARG A 43 14.57 -1.90 10.98
N PHE A 44 15.86 -1.56 11.00
CA PHE A 44 16.46 -0.72 12.03
C PHE A 44 16.44 0.75 11.60
N SER A 45 15.79 1.60 12.39
CA SER A 45 15.65 3.04 12.10
C SER A 45 16.99 3.74 11.89
N ILE A 46 18.01 3.42 12.69
CA ILE A 46 19.36 3.98 12.57
C ILE A 46 19.95 3.67 11.19
N ILE A 47 19.82 2.43 10.72
CA ILE A 47 20.31 2.03 9.40
C ILE A 47 19.55 2.78 8.30
N ARG A 48 18.23 2.92 8.41
CA ARG A 48 17.43 3.71 7.46
C ARG A 48 17.90 5.15 7.38
N VAL A 49 18.15 5.80 8.51
CA VAL A 49 18.65 7.18 8.55
C VAL A 49 20.01 7.29 7.87
N LEU A 50 20.91 6.35 8.12
CA LEU A 50 22.22 6.32 7.45
C LEU A 50 22.08 6.08 5.95
N ALA A 51 21.24 5.12 5.53
CA ALA A 51 20.96 4.85 4.13
C ALA A 51 20.39 6.07 3.41
N LYS A 52 19.44 6.81 4.01
CA LYS A 52 18.92 8.08 3.48
C LYS A 52 19.99 9.16 3.32
N LYS A 53 20.95 9.23 4.26
CA LYS A 53 22.07 10.21 4.18
C LYS A 53 23.10 9.86 3.11
N LEU A 54 23.30 8.56 2.86
CA LEU A 54 24.21 8.05 1.85
C LEU A 54 23.57 7.99 0.46
N ALA A 55 22.23 7.89 0.40
CA ALA A 55 21.50 8.08 -0.83
C ALA A 55 21.87 9.43 -1.44
N LYS A 56 22.03 9.42 -2.77
CA LYS A 56 22.57 10.52 -3.56
C LYS A 56 22.01 11.87 -3.07
N GLN A 57 22.90 12.75 -2.62
CA GLN A 57 22.51 14.10 -2.24
C GLN A 57 21.91 14.80 -3.46
N ILE A 58 20.63 15.18 -3.35
CA ILE A 58 19.92 15.84 -4.43
C ILE A 58 19.89 17.35 -4.21
N ASN A 59 19.90 18.09 -5.32
CA ASN A 59 19.48 19.47 -5.29
C ASN A 59 17.95 19.53 -5.21
N LEU A 60 17.40 19.64 -4.00
CA LEU A 60 15.94 19.72 -3.78
C LEU A 60 15.27 20.83 -4.60
N GLN A 61 15.99 21.88 -5.02
CA GLN A 61 15.44 22.93 -5.88
C GLN A 61 14.96 22.40 -7.23
N GLN A 62 15.51 21.28 -7.73
CA GLN A 62 15.07 20.70 -9.00
C GLN A 62 13.66 20.10 -8.94
N TYR A 63 13.17 19.77 -7.73
CA TYR A 63 11.84 19.22 -7.51
C TYR A 63 10.86 20.25 -6.99
N LYS A 64 11.30 21.50 -6.75
CA LYS A 64 10.41 22.54 -6.29
C LYS A 64 9.31 22.77 -7.33
N SER A 65 8.07 22.45 -6.99
CA SER A 65 6.97 22.51 -7.93
C SER A 65 6.64 23.96 -8.26
N CYS A 66 6.41 24.21 -9.54
CA CYS A 66 5.70 25.41 -9.98
C CYS A 66 4.20 25.06 -9.97
N PRO A 67 3.34 25.84 -9.29
CA PRO A 67 1.90 25.55 -9.23
C PRO A 67 1.24 25.38 -10.61
N GLU A 68 1.75 26.06 -11.64
CA GLU A 68 1.22 26.01 -13.01
C GLU A 68 1.53 24.69 -13.75
N SER A 69 2.50 23.91 -13.29
CA SER A 69 2.92 22.67 -13.95
C SER A 69 2.37 21.40 -13.31
N SER A 70 1.67 21.52 -12.17
CA SER A 70 1.05 20.38 -11.49
C SER A 70 -0.43 20.27 -11.83
N ILE A 71 -0.93 19.04 -11.88
CA ILE A 71 -2.35 18.76 -11.98
C ILE A 71 -3.06 18.88 -10.62
N PHE A 72 -2.32 18.87 -9.51
CA PHE A 72 -2.87 19.04 -8.17
C PHE A 72 -3.00 20.53 -7.82
N GLN A 73 -4.18 20.92 -7.38
CA GLN A 73 -4.46 22.28 -6.96
C GLN A 73 -4.43 22.38 -5.43
N ASN A 74 -3.91 23.50 -4.91
CA ASN A 74 -3.98 23.87 -3.49
C ASN A 74 -3.31 22.88 -2.52
N VAL A 75 -2.30 22.13 -2.95
CA VAL A 75 -1.52 21.25 -2.06
C VAL A 75 -0.36 22.03 -1.43
N ASN A 76 -0.40 22.18 -0.11
CA ASN A 76 0.70 22.77 0.65
C ASN A 76 1.78 21.72 0.95
N VAL A 77 2.78 21.61 0.07
CA VAL A 77 3.86 20.61 0.19
C VAL A 77 4.57 20.67 1.55
N ALA A 78 4.83 21.87 2.07
CA ALA A 78 5.53 22.04 3.35
C ALA A 78 4.73 21.47 4.53
N GLU A 79 3.40 21.64 4.50
CA GLU A 79 2.49 21.10 5.50
C GLU A 79 2.36 19.58 5.40
N VAL A 80 2.18 19.04 4.18
CA VAL A 80 2.15 17.58 3.95
C VAL A 80 3.43 16.92 4.47
N VAL A 81 4.60 17.47 4.15
CA VAL A 81 5.89 16.93 4.62
C VAL A 81 6.03 17.05 6.14
N LYS A 82 5.53 18.14 6.74
CA LYS A 82 5.53 18.32 8.20
C LYS A 82 4.68 17.25 8.88
N GLU A 83 3.47 17.00 8.40
CA GLU A 83 2.58 15.95 8.91
C GLU A 83 3.21 14.57 8.77
N LEU A 84 3.72 14.22 7.58
CA LEU A 84 4.42 12.95 7.36
C LEU A 84 5.61 12.75 8.32
N LYS A 85 6.40 13.80 8.60
CA LYS A 85 7.49 13.71 9.57
C LYS A 85 7.00 13.46 10.99
N GLN A 86 5.88 14.08 11.38
CA GLN A 86 5.33 13.99 12.74
C GLN A 86 4.59 12.68 12.97
N THR A 87 3.69 12.29 12.05
CA THR A 87 2.73 11.20 12.25
C THR A 87 2.90 10.06 11.25
N GLY A 88 3.67 10.26 10.17
CA GLY A 88 3.78 9.29 9.09
C GLY A 88 2.57 9.23 8.16
N LEU A 89 1.60 10.15 8.33
CA LEU A 89 0.37 10.24 7.53
C LEU A 89 0.02 11.71 7.28
N SER A 90 -0.32 12.04 6.04
CA SER A 90 -0.95 13.32 5.67
C SER A 90 -2.17 13.04 4.80
N ILE A 91 -3.30 13.71 5.08
CA ILE A 91 -4.58 13.42 4.43
C ILE A 91 -5.09 14.65 3.66
N GLY A 92 -6.00 14.44 2.70
CA GLY A 92 -6.67 15.53 1.98
C GLY A 92 -6.02 15.90 0.64
N ILE A 93 -5.07 15.10 0.13
CA ILE A 93 -4.54 15.27 -1.23
C ILE A 93 -5.61 14.77 -2.20
N ARG A 94 -6.29 15.69 -2.88
CA ARG A 94 -7.41 15.35 -3.78
C ARG A 94 -6.92 15.01 -5.18
N LEU A 95 -7.33 13.84 -5.68
CA LEU A 95 -7.11 13.44 -7.06
C LEU A 95 -7.90 14.36 -8.00
N PRO A 96 -7.30 14.94 -9.05
CA PRO A 96 -8.02 15.77 -10.00
C PRO A 96 -9.11 14.99 -10.73
N ASP A 97 -10.29 15.61 -10.91
CA ASP A 97 -11.50 14.92 -11.39
C ASP A 97 -11.29 14.28 -12.78
N GLY A 98 -10.58 14.93 -13.71
CA GLY A 98 -10.29 14.36 -15.03
C GLY A 98 -9.42 13.10 -14.99
N VAL A 99 -8.42 13.05 -14.09
CA VAL A 99 -7.56 11.86 -13.91
C VAL A 99 -8.35 10.74 -13.23
N LEU A 100 -9.20 11.10 -12.28
CA LEU A 100 -10.10 10.17 -11.60
C LEU A 100 -11.09 9.51 -12.59
N GLU A 101 -11.69 10.29 -13.49
CA GLU A 101 -12.58 9.80 -14.54
C GLU A 101 -11.85 8.85 -15.50
N GLU A 102 -10.68 9.24 -16.00
CA GLU A 102 -9.86 8.41 -16.89
C GLU A 102 -9.53 7.03 -16.27
N ILE A 103 -9.15 7.00 -14.99
CA ILE A 103 -8.82 5.74 -14.30
C ILE A 103 -10.08 4.90 -14.04
N LEU A 104 -11.23 5.52 -13.78
CA LEU A 104 -12.49 4.81 -13.61
C LEU A 104 -12.97 4.19 -14.93
N GLU A 105 -12.85 4.88 -16.05
CA GLU A 105 -13.15 4.35 -17.38
C GLU A 105 -12.27 3.15 -17.70
N PHE A 106 -10.97 3.25 -17.40
CA PHE A 106 -10.04 2.12 -17.51
C PHE A 106 -10.49 0.94 -16.64
N ALA A 107 -10.84 1.19 -15.38
CA ALA A 107 -11.23 0.16 -14.43
C ALA A 107 -12.55 -0.55 -14.84
N GLN A 108 -13.47 0.17 -15.47
CA GLN A 108 -14.74 -0.37 -15.96
C GLN A 108 -14.58 -1.22 -17.22
N SER A 109 -13.65 -0.84 -18.11
CA SER A 109 -13.46 -1.48 -19.42
C SER A 109 -12.38 -2.57 -19.43
N THR A 110 -11.58 -2.68 -18.37
CA THR A 110 -10.45 -3.62 -18.29
C THR A 110 -10.72 -4.73 -17.26
N PRO A 111 -10.34 -6.00 -17.55
CA PRO A 111 -10.43 -7.05 -16.55
C PRO A 111 -9.56 -6.77 -15.32
N CYS A 112 -10.16 -6.97 -14.14
CA CYS A 112 -9.44 -7.10 -12.88
C CYS A 112 -9.22 -8.59 -12.54
N TYR A 113 -8.24 -8.88 -11.71
CA TYR A 113 -7.75 -10.25 -11.47
C TYR A 113 -7.91 -10.64 -10.00
N GLY A 114 -8.82 -11.59 -9.76
CA GLY A 114 -9.23 -12.04 -8.42
C GLY A 114 -8.11 -12.69 -7.62
N ASP A 115 -8.09 -12.43 -6.30
CA ASP A 115 -7.06 -12.88 -5.36
C ASP A 115 -5.62 -12.53 -5.80
N PHE A 116 -5.45 -11.51 -6.65
CA PHE A 116 -4.17 -11.08 -7.24
C PHE A 116 -3.53 -12.09 -8.21
N GLU A 117 -4.32 -13.01 -8.75
CA GLU A 117 -3.84 -14.09 -9.63
C GLU A 117 -4.09 -13.78 -11.12
N PRO A 118 -3.05 -13.78 -11.99
CA PRO A 118 -3.15 -13.46 -13.42
C PRO A 118 -4.20 -14.24 -14.24
N HIS A 119 -4.59 -15.42 -13.79
CA HIS A 119 -5.55 -16.28 -14.49
C HIS A 119 -6.99 -16.14 -13.97
N ASN A 120 -7.23 -15.28 -12.99
CA ASN A 120 -8.55 -15.04 -12.41
C ASN A 120 -9.17 -13.73 -12.94
N GLY A 121 -9.06 -13.45 -14.24
CA GLY A 121 -9.55 -12.21 -14.85
C GLY A 121 -11.08 -12.16 -15.00
N PHE A 122 -11.68 -11.00 -14.75
CA PHE A 122 -13.08 -10.69 -15.04
C PHE A 122 -13.32 -9.17 -15.06
N LEU A 123 -14.32 -8.70 -15.80
CA LEU A 123 -14.74 -7.30 -15.72
C LEU A 123 -15.49 -7.06 -14.41
N TYR A 124 -15.34 -5.87 -13.81
CA TYR A 124 -16.06 -5.55 -12.57
C TYR A 124 -17.59 -5.66 -12.73
N SER A 125 -18.14 -5.36 -13.91
CA SER A 125 -19.56 -5.55 -14.23
C SER A 125 -20.02 -7.01 -14.17
N GLU A 126 -19.10 -7.98 -14.27
CA GLU A 126 -19.37 -9.41 -14.19
C GLU A 126 -19.20 -9.95 -12.76
N LYS A 127 -18.85 -9.11 -11.78
CA LYS A 127 -18.49 -9.56 -10.43
C LYS A 127 -19.55 -10.47 -9.80
N ASP A 128 -20.82 -10.09 -9.88
CA ASP A 128 -21.90 -10.83 -9.22
C ASP A 128 -22.08 -12.22 -9.83
N GLU A 129 -21.95 -12.36 -11.15
CA GLU A 129 -21.96 -13.65 -11.85
C GLU A 129 -20.74 -14.50 -11.44
N ILE A 130 -19.54 -13.91 -11.46
CA ILE A 130 -18.30 -14.59 -11.07
C ILE A 130 -18.35 -15.05 -9.60
N SER A 131 -19.00 -14.28 -8.73
CA SER A 131 -19.13 -14.59 -7.31
C SER A 131 -19.93 -15.87 -7.02
N GLN A 132 -20.76 -16.30 -7.98
CA GLN A 132 -21.50 -17.57 -7.93
C GLN A 132 -20.61 -18.78 -8.25
N ILE A 133 -19.55 -18.57 -9.04
CA ILE A 133 -18.55 -19.59 -9.40
C ILE A 133 -17.49 -19.67 -8.31
N ARG A 134 -16.92 -18.51 -7.95
CA ARG A 134 -15.84 -18.39 -6.97
C ARG A 134 -15.93 -17.04 -6.26
N THR A 135 -15.90 -17.08 -4.94
CA THR A 135 -15.86 -15.86 -4.14
C THR A 135 -14.43 -15.31 -4.08
N PHE A 136 -14.28 -14.04 -4.46
CA PHE A 136 -13.05 -13.27 -4.34
C PHE A 136 -13.20 -12.21 -3.26
N PHE A 137 -12.16 -11.99 -2.46
CA PHE A 137 -12.13 -10.93 -1.45
C PHE A 137 -11.54 -9.63 -2.02
N THR A 138 -10.68 -9.78 -3.02
CA THR A 138 -9.94 -8.68 -3.65
C THR A 138 -9.72 -9.01 -5.12
N ALA A 139 -9.53 -7.99 -5.94
CA ALA A 139 -9.01 -8.14 -7.29
C ALA A 139 -8.07 -6.97 -7.61
N GLN A 140 -7.04 -7.17 -8.43
CA GLN A 140 -6.17 -6.07 -8.87
C GLN A 140 -6.11 -5.96 -10.37
N TYR A 141 -5.75 -4.78 -10.85
CA TYR A 141 -5.38 -4.56 -12.22
C TYR A 141 -3.85 -4.70 -12.34
N PHE A 142 -3.39 -5.31 -13.42
CA PHE A 142 -1.98 -5.43 -13.76
C PHE A 142 -1.60 -4.43 -14.86
N ASN A 143 -0.31 -4.15 -15.00
CA ASN A 143 0.24 -3.23 -16.00
C ASN A 143 -0.30 -1.78 -15.92
N THR A 144 -0.88 -1.39 -14.79
CA THR A 144 -1.42 -0.03 -14.52
C THR A 144 -0.33 1.03 -14.55
N SER A 145 0.91 0.66 -14.21
CA SER A 145 2.07 1.56 -14.28
C SER A 145 2.38 2.05 -15.70
N LEU A 146 1.85 1.39 -16.74
CA LEU A 146 1.96 1.80 -18.13
C LEU A 146 0.84 2.76 -18.57
N HIS A 147 -0.22 2.91 -17.76
CA HIS A 147 -1.38 3.73 -18.10
C HIS A 147 -1.05 5.24 -18.08
N PRO A 148 -1.50 6.05 -19.05
CA PRO A 148 -1.20 7.48 -19.13
C PRO A 148 -1.54 8.26 -17.85
N ALA A 149 -2.76 8.18 -17.33
CA ALA A 149 -3.12 8.79 -16.04
C ALA A 149 -2.14 8.45 -14.89
N ILE A 150 -1.72 7.20 -14.78
CA ILE A 150 -0.80 6.75 -13.72
C ILE A 150 0.60 7.30 -13.93
N GLN A 151 1.07 7.36 -15.18
CA GLN A 151 2.35 7.98 -15.52
C GLN A 151 2.33 9.49 -15.27
N THR A 152 1.22 10.16 -15.53
CA THR A 152 1.02 11.59 -15.20
C THR A 152 1.15 11.80 -13.70
N LEU A 153 0.48 10.98 -12.87
CA LEU A 153 0.62 11.05 -11.41
C LEU A 153 2.05 10.77 -10.94
N ALA A 154 2.69 9.74 -11.48
CA ALA A 154 4.06 9.36 -11.10
C ALA A 154 5.12 10.43 -11.46
N ARG A 155 4.81 11.31 -12.42
CA ARG A 155 5.68 12.41 -12.87
C ARG A 155 5.20 13.79 -12.43
N ASP A 156 4.10 13.86 -11.68
CA ASP A 156 3.53 15.14 -11.28
C ASP A 156 4.49 15.91 -10.35
N PRO A 157 4.78 17.19 -10.63
CA PRO A 157 5.71 17.98 -9.84
C PRO A 157 5.39 18.07 -8.35
N THR A 158 4.11 18.14 -7.96
CA THR A 158 3.72 18.24 -6.55
C THR A 158 3.96 16.93 -5.81
N LEU A 159 3.58 15.77 -6.38
CA LEU A 159 3.87 14.47 -5.76
C LEU A 159 5.38 14.22 -5.68
N LEU A 160 6.12 14.57 -6.74
CA LEU A 160 7.59 14.47 -6.75
C LEU A 160 8.24 15.38 -5.71
N GLU A 161 7.76 16.62 -5.52
CA GLU A 161 8.29 17.52 -4.48
C GLU A 161 8.06 16.97 -3.08
N ILE A 162 6.85 16.48 -2.79
CA ILE A 162 6.52 15.86 -1.50
C ILE A 162 7.44 14.65 -1.26
N ALA A 163 7.55 13.75 -2.25
CA ALA A 163 8.38 12.56 -2.15
C ALA A 163 9.86 12.91 -1.97
N ALA A 164 10.42 13.79 -2.80
CA ALA A 164 11.82 14.23 -2.71
C ALA A 164 12.13 14.87 -1.35
N THR A 165 11.24 15.74 -0.86
CA THR A 165 11.43 16.49 0.39
C THR A 165 11.28 15.57 1.61
N TYR A 166 10.33 14.63 1.60
CA TYR A 166 10.12 13.68 2.69
C TYR A 166 11.22 12.59 2.75
N LEU A 167 11.54 12.01 1.60
CA LEU A 167 12.58 10.99 1.47
C LEU A 167 13.98 11.61 1.60
N ASN A 168 14.12 12.92 1.37
CA ASN A 168 15.40 13.63 1.36
C ASN A 168 16.42 12.96 0.41
N ALA A 169 15.93 12.55 -0.75
CA ALA A 169 16.65 11.78 -1.77
C ALA A 169 15.87 11.86 -3.09
N GLU A 170 16.49 11.43 -4.19
CA GLU A 170 15.85 11.30 -5.49
C GLU A 170 14.64 10.35 -5.38
N PRO A 171 13.39 10.81 -5.61
CA PRO A 171 12.22 9.96 -5.50
C PRO A 171 12.11 9.07 -6.74
N ILE A 172 12.35 7.77 -6.56
CA ILE A 172 12.24 6.78 -7.63
C ILE A 172 10.83 6.20 -7.60
N PHE A 173 10.07 6.38 -8.68
CA PHE A 173 8.80 5.67 -8.86
C PHE A 173 9.08 4.17 -8.97
N THR A 174 8.60 3.38 -8.01
CA THR A 174 8.83 1.92 -7.99
C THR A 174 7.64 1.11 -8.49
N GLY A 175 6.47 1.75 -8.61
CA GLY A 175 5.27 1.13 -9.16
C GLY A 175 3.97 1.71 -8.63
N SER A 176 2.87 1.20 -9.19
CA SER A 176 1.51 1.54 -8.82
C SER A 176 0.73 0.26 -8.51
N ARG A 177 -0.40 0.43 -7.81
CA ARG A 177 -1.37 -0.64 -7.60
C ARG A 177 -2.77 -0.08 -7.70
N LEU A 178 -3.62 -0.74 -8.47
CA LEU A 178 -5.05 -0.43 -8.55
C LEU A 178 -5.81 -1.71 -8.18
N TRP A 179 -6.63 -1.66 -7.14
CA TRP A 179 -7.29 -2.88 -6.65
C TRP A 179 -8.62 -2.61 -5.95
N TRP A 180 -9.48 -3.60 -6.11
CA TRP A 180 -10.75 -3.75 -5.41
C TRP A 180 -10.56 -4.50 -4.09
N ASN A 181 -11.33 -4.09 -3.09
CA ASN A 181 -11.70 -4.91 -1.95
C ASN A 181 -13.22 -5.08 -2.03
N PHE A 182 -13.69 -6.32 -2.04
CA PHE A 182 -15.09 -6.61 -2.26
C PHE A 182 -15.84 -6.80 -0.94
N ILE A 183 -17.14 -6.47 -0.97
CA ILE A 183 -18.11 -6.92 0.03
C ILE A 183 -18.10 -8.44 0.00
N VAL A 184 -18.09 -9.03 1.19
CA VAL A 184 -18.33 -10.45 1.35
C VAL A 184 -19.44 -10.62 2.37
N ASP A 185 -20.44 -11.44 2.05
CA ASP A 185 -21.52 -11.78 2.97
C ASP A 185 -20.99 -12.44 4.25
N ASP A 186 -21.64 -12.16 5.38
CA ASP A 186 -21.27 -12.73 6.67
C ASP A 186 -21.45 -14.26 6.73
N GLU A 187 -22.29 -14.82 5.87
CA GLU A 187 -22.51 -16.27 5.76
C GLU A 187 -21.34 -17.01 5.08
N LYS A 188 -20.50 -16.28 4.32
CA LYS A 188 -19.31 -16.85 3.68
C LYS A 188 -18.12 -16.73 4.63
N ASN A 189 -17.41 -17.83 4.86
CA ASN A 189 -16.20 -17.88 5.70
C ASN A 189 -15.16 -16.84 5.22
N TYR A 190 -15.12 -15.68 5.89
CA TYR A 190 -14.19 -14.62 5.56
C TYR A 190 -12.76 -15.06 5.87
N ASP A 191 -11.95 -15.25 4.82
CA ASP A 191 -10.58 -15.68 4.96
C ASP A 191 -9.66 -14.45 5.17
N SER A 192 -9.35 -14.17 6.43
CA SER A 192 -8.43 -13.10 6.80
C SER A 192 -6.98 -13.35 6.34
N SER A 193 -6.64 -14.56 5.88
CA SER A 193 -5.32 -14.83 5.28
C SER A 193 -5.19 -14.32 3.85
N LYS A 194 -6.32 -14.15 3.14
CA LYS A 194 -6.40 -13.61 1.77
C LYS A 194 -6.61 -12.09 1.73
N THR A 195 -6.76 -11.47 2.90
CA THR A 195 -6.96 -10.04 3.03
C THR A 195 -5.87 -9.44 3.91
N ILE A 196 -5.61 -8.15 3.74
CA ILE A 196 -4.58 -7.45 4.51
C ILE A 196 -5.20 -6.87 5.79
N THR A 197 -5.79 -7.73 6.60
CA THR A 197 -6.63 -7.34 7.75
C THR A 197 -5.90 -7.24 9.08
N PHE A 198 -4.68 -7.77 9.18
CA PHE A 198 -3.82 -7.57 10.33
C PHE A 198 -2.93 -6.34 10.14
N PHE A 199 -2.63 -5.64 11.24
CA PHE A 199 -1.67 -4.56 11.21
C PHE A 199 -0.31 -5.07 10.79
N HIS A 200 0.31 -4.40 9.83
CA HIS A 200 1.64 -4.69 9.34
C HIS A 200 2.26 -3.39 8.83
N TYR A 201 3.53 -3.44 8.48
CA TYR A 201 4.19 -2.35 7.79
C TYR A 201 4.99 -2.92 6.63
N ASP A 202 5.19 -2.11 5.61
CA ASP A 202 5.86 -2.52 4.40
C ASP A 202 7.32 -2.07 4.41
N LEU A 203 8.19 -3.03 4.12
CA LEU A 203 9.65 -2.84 4.11
C LEU A 203 10.09 -3.05 2.68
N ASP A 204 9.82 -2.03 1.90
CA ASP A 204 10.00 -2.06 0.45
C ASP A 204 11.37 -1.51 0.05
N ASP A 205 11.91 -0.61 0.86
CA ASP A 205 13.24 -0.01 0.82
C ASP A 205 13.57 0.59 2.21
N TYR A 206 14.74 1.22 2.36
CA TYR A 206 15.12 1.99 3.54
C TYR A 206 14.25 3.23 3.77
N ALA A 207 13.64 3.78 2.72
CA ALA A 207 12.66 4.86 2.82
C ALA A 207 11.70 4.79 1.64
N CYS A 208 10.40 4.72 1.92
CA CYS A 208 9.35 4.72 0.91
C CYS A 208 8.22 5.65 1.34
N LEU A 209 7.56 6.23 0.34
CA LEU A 209 6.35 7.02 0.50
C LEU A 209 5.30 6.52 -0.49
N ARG A 210 4.07 6.36 -0.03
CA ARG A 210 2.93 6.01 -0.87
C ARG A 210 1.90 7.13 -0.88
N PHE A 211 1.35 7.39 -2.04
CA PHE A 211 0.13 8.18 -2.19
C PHE A 211 -1.01 7.23 -2.51
N PHE A 212 -2.09 7.34 -1.77
CA PHE A 212 -3.30 6.56 -1.95
C PHE A 212 -4.44 7.48 -2.37
N PHE A 213 -5.31 6.98 -3.25
CA PHE A 213 -6.51 7.67 -3.68
C PHE A 213 -7.68 6.70 -3.69
N TYR A 214 -8.78 7.07 -3.05
CA TYR A 214 -10.04 6.33 -3.14
C TYR A 214 -10.73 6.67 -4.47
N LEU A 215 -11.10 5.65 -5.24
CA LEU A 215 -11.84 5.81 -6.50
C LEU A 215 -13.35 5.50 -6.34
N THR A 216 -13.75 5.14 -5.13
CA THR A 216 -15.14 5.02 -4.65
C THR A 216 -15.28 5.81 -3.36
N ASP A 217 -16.52 6.09 -2.94
CA ASP A 217 -16.74 6.65 -1.60
C ASP A 217 -16.39 5.63 -0.51
N VAL A 218 -15.76 6.12 0.56
CA VAL A 218 -15.29 5.28 1.67
C VAL A 218 -15.77 5.83 3.00
N ASP A 219 -16.67 5.08 3.63
CA ASP A 219 -17.16 5.31 4.99
C ASP A 219 -16.72 4.17 5.93
N ILE A 220 -17.32 4.08 7.12
CA ILE A 220 -17.06 3.01 8.10
C ILE A 220 -17.40 1.60 7.60
N ASN A 221 -18.29 1.47 6.63
CA ASN A 221 -18.78 0.21 6.08
C ASN A 221 -18.12 -0.16 4.74
N SER A 222 -17.32 0.74 4.14
CA SER A 222 -16.61 0.48 2.88
C SER A 222 -15.22 -0.15 3.08
N GLY A 223 -14.88 -0.58 4.29
CA GLY A 223 -13.58 -1.17 4.60
C GLY A 223 -12.43 -0.15 4.48
N PRO A 224 -12.42 0.95 5.25
CA PRO A 224 -11.40 1.99 5.19
C PRO A 224 -9.98 1.45 5.46
N HIS A 225 -8.99 2.17 4.93
CA HIS A 225 -7.59 2.00 5.34
C HIS A 225 -7.42 2.53 6.76
N VAL A 226 -6.68 1.81 7.58
CA VAL A 226 -6.40 2.20 8.96
C VAL A 226 -4.90 2.34 9.12
N CYS A 227 -4.45 3.47 9.65
CA CYS A 227 -3.06 3.80 9.90
C CYS A 227 -2.83 4.06 11.39
N VAL A 228 -1.65 3.71 11.90
CA VAL A 228 -1.23 3.99 13.28
C VAL A 228 -0.24 5.15 13.26
N LEU A 229 -0.69 6.33 13.71
CA LEU A 229 0.09 7.56 13.71
C LEU A 229 1.37 7.42 14.54
N GLY A 230 2.47 8.00 14.05
CA GLY A 230 3.79 8.01 14.70
C GLY A 230 4.54 6.67 14.66
N SER A 231 3.91 5.61 14.18
CA SER A 231 4.49 4.26 14.23
C SER A 231 5.58 4.02 13.17
N HIS A 232 5.79 4.92 12.20
CA HIS A 232 6.91 4.88 11.25
C HIS A 232 8.28 5.07 11.89
N SER A 233 8.32 5.80 13.02
CA SER A 233 9.54 6.16 13.74
C SER A 233 9.61 5.55 15.14
N ASN A 234 8.46 5.31 15.80
CA ASN A 234 8.39 4.73 17.14
C ASN A 234 8.02 3.23 17.11
N LYS A 235 8.96 2.36 16.72
CA LYS A 235 8.72 0.90 16.67
C LYS A 235 9.12 0.21 17.98
N ASN A 236 8.27 -0.68 18.48
CA ASN A 236 8.65 -1.64 19.53
C ASN A 236 9.80 -2.53 19.03
N LEU A 237 10.87 -2.66 19.82
CA LEU A 237 12.07 -3.42 19.43
C LEU A 237 11.75 -4.89 19.12
N SER A 238 10.85 -5.53 19.87
CA SER A 238 10.43 -6.91 19.59
C SER A 238 9.78 -7.02 18.21
N HIS A 239 9.09 -5.96 17.76
CA HIS A 239 8.45 -5.96 16.46
C HIS A 239 9.45 -5.83 15.30
N VAL A 240 10.59 -5.18 15.55
CA VAL A 240 11.66 -4.96 14.57
C VAL A 240 12.46 -6.25 14.35
N ILE A 241 12.78 -6.96 15.45
CA ILE A 241 13.64 -8.16 15.44
C ILE A 241 12.90 -9.36 14.83
N LEU A 242 11.60 -9.53 15.10
CA LEU A 242 10.85 -10.69 14.62
C LEU A 242 10.65 -10.64 13.09
N PRO A 243 10.89 -11.74 12.35
CA PRO A 243 10.76 -11.74 10.89
C PRO A 243 9.30 -11.53 10.45
N VAL A 244 8.34 -11.92 11.29
CA VAL A 244 6.91 -11.74 11.04
C VAL A 244 6.46 -10.34 11.46
N LYS A 245 5.86 -9.61 10.52
CA LYS A 245 5.47 -8.20 10.70
C LYS A 245 4.02 -7.99 11.14
N ARG A 246 3.16 -9.02 11.04
CA ARG A 246 1.74 -8.94 11.41
C ARG A 246 1.56 -8.75 12.92
N ARG A 247 0.66 -7.87 13.32
CA ARG A 247 0.29 -7.57 14.71
C ARG A 247 -1.22 -7.57 14.85
N SER A 248 -1.71 -8.02 16.00
CA SER A 248 -3.12 -7.95 16.34
C SER A 248 -3.51 -6.53 16.76
N ASP A 249 -4.81 -6.25 16.73
CA ASP A 249 -5.39 -5.00 17.20
C ASP A 249 -5.05 -4.73 18.68
N GLU A 250 -5.09 -5.74 19.54
CA GLU A 250 -4.78 -5.60 20.97
C GLU A 250 -3.31 -5.23 21.17
N ASN A 251 -2.39 -5.85 20.42
CA ASN A 251 -0.97 -5.56 20.50
C ASN A 251 -0.66 -4.11 20.07
N ILE A 252 -1.27 -3.65 18.96
CA ILE A 252 -1.11 -2.28 18.48
C ILE A 252 -1.72 -1.29 19.47
N THR A 253 -2.95 -1.53 19.92
CA THR A 253 -3.66 -0.65 20.84
C THR A 253 -2.94 -0.55 22.18
N ALA A 254 -2.42 -1.66 22.72
CA ALA A 254 -1.68 -1.66 23.97
C ALA A 254 -0.37 -0.86 23.91
N TYR A 255 0.29 -0.80 22.74
CA TYR A 255 1.57 -0.11 22.60
C TYR A 255 1.44 1.35 22.14
N TYR A 256 0.54 1.65 21.20
CA TYR A 256 0.39 2.98 20.61
C TYR A 256 -0.78 3.79 21.19
N GLY A 257 -1.71 3.15 21.89
CA GLY A 257 -2.97 3.75 22.32
C GLY A 257 -4.01 3.78 21.19
N ALA A 258 -5.30 3.72 21.56
CA ALA A 258 -6.41 3.74 20.62
C ALA A 258 -6.47 5.05 19.81
N ASP A 259 -6.13 6.18 20.44
CA ASP A 259 -6.17 7.51 19.81
C ASP A 259 -5.17 7.66 18.66
N SER A 260 -4.12 6.82 18.62
CA SER A 260 -3.15 6.79 17.52
C SER A 260 -3.65 6.00 16.31
N ILE A 261 -4.77 5.27 16.41
CA ILE A 261 -5.29 4.41 15.35
C ILE A 261 -6.37 5.17 14.58
N VAL A 262 -6.07 5.56 13.35
CA VAL A 262 -6.95 6.38 12.53
C VAL A 262 -7.45 5.60 11.33
N ALA A 263 -8.77 5.47 11.24
CA ALA A 263 -9.45 5.03 10.02
C ALA A 263 -9.60 6.22 9.07
N ILE A 264 -9.22 6.04 7.81
CA ILE A 264 -9.20 7.10 6.81
C ILE A 264 -10.47 6.98 5.96
N TYR A 265 -11.36 7.96 6.11
CA TYR A 265 -12.60 8.09 5.35
C TYR A 265 -12.46 9.18 4.29
N GLY A 266 -13.27 9.10 3.24
CA GLY A 266 -13.29 10.12 2.21
C GLY A 266 -14.19 9.76 1.05
N SER A 267 -14.69 10.79 0.37
CA SER A 267 -15.40 10.60 -0.90
C SER A 267 -14.45 10.13 -1.99
N LYS A 268 -14.99 9.63 -3.09
CA LYS A 268 -14.26 9.38 -4.33
C LYS A 268 -13.37 10.59 -4.69
N GLY A 269 -12.12 10.33 -5.04
CA GLY A 269 -11.08 11.33 -5.29
C GLY A 269 -10.29 11.76 -4.04
N PHE A 270 -10.75 11.43 -2.83
CA PHE A 270 -10.00 11.71 -1.61
C PHE A 270 -8.71 10.87 -1.56
N GLY A 271 -7.60 11.50 -1.16
CA GLY A 271 -6.32 10.84 -1.06
C GLY A 271 -5.47 11.26 0.13
N PHE A 272 -4.43 10.49 0.36
CA PHE A 272 -3.52 10.63 1.51
C PHE A 272 -2.12 10.12 1.15
N ALA A 273 -1.11 10.69 1.80
CA ALA A 273 0.27 10.24 1.75
C ALA A 273 0.63 9.49 3.03
N GLU A 274 1.31 8.35 2.92
CA GLU A 274 1.67 7.49 4.04
C GLU A 274 3.12 6.99 3.92
N ASP A 275 3.87 7.09 5.02
CA ASP A 275 5.14 6.39 5.17
C ASP A 275 4.89 4.88 5.33
N THR A 276 5.49 4.05 4.49
CA THR A 276 5.22 2.60 4.46
C THR A 276 5.63 1.88 5.75
N PHE A 277 6.45 2.53 6.59
CA PHE A 277 6.80 2.03 7.91
C PHE A 277 5.70 2.25 8.94
N CYS A 278 4.68 3.06 8.68
CA CYS A 278 3.49 3.08 9.53
C CYS A 278 2.86 1.69 9.60
N TYR A 279 2.42 1.29 10.80
CA TYR A 279 1.51 0.17 10.91
C TYR A 279 0.20 0.54 10.25
N HIS A 280 -0.27 -0.32 9.35
CA HIS A 280 -1.53 -0.14 8.67
C HIS A 280 -2.21 -1.46 8.40
N LYS A 281 -3.50 -1.39 8.10
CA LYS A 281 -4.33 -2.51 7.65
C LYS A 281 -5.48 -2.01 6.79
N ALA A 282 -6.04 -2.89 5.98
CA ALA A 282 -7.37 -2.71 5.43
C ALA A 282 -8.39 -3.32 6.39
N THR A 283 -9.59 -2.74 6.46
CA THR A 283 -10.74 -3.36 7.13
C THR A 283 -11.66 -4.00 6.10
N ARG A 284 -12.48 -4.95 6.54
CA ARG A 284 -13.41 -5.67 5.66
C ARG A 284 -14.50 -4.71 5.15
N PRO A 285 -14.72 -4.61 3.83
CA PRO A 285 -15.90 -3.93 3.31
C PRO A 285 -17.17 -4.73 3.63
N LEU A 286 -18.17 -4.06 4.16
CA LEU A 286 -19.44 -4.65 4.62
C LEU A 286 -20.61 -4.27 3.72
N LYS A 287 -20.62 -3.05 3.17
CA LYS A 287 -21.77 -2.54 2.39
C LYS A 287 -21.41 -2.03 1.00
N GLN A 288 -20.14 -1.73 0.75
CA GLN A 288 -19.70 -1.18 -0.54
C GLN A 288 -18.32 -1.74 -0.92
N ASP A 289 -18.15 -2.10 -2.18
CA ASP A 289 -16.84 -2.44 -2.74
C ASP A 289 -15.96 -1.19 -2.79
N ARG A 290 -14.67 -1.35 -2.49
CA ARG A 290 -13.72 -0.25 -2.44
C ARG A 290 -12.64 -0.39 -3.50
N LEU A 291 -12.61 0.54 -4.44
CA LEU A 291 -11.51 0.69 -5.40
C LEU A 291 -10.50 1.70 -4.89
N MET A 292 -9.23 1.30 -4.84
CA MET A 292 -8.13 2.13 -4.38
C MET A 292 -6.99 2.12 -5.40
N LEU A 293 -6.40 3.30 -5.60
CA LEU A 293 -5.14 3.49 -6.29
C LEU A 293 -4.03 3.78 -5.29
N GLN A 294 -2.85 3.22 -5.53
CA GLN A 294 -1.60 3.54 -4.84
C GLN A 294 -0.52 3.90 -5.86
N ILE A 295 0.23 4.97 -5.58
CA ILE A 295 1.46 5.37 -6.27
C ILE A 295 2.61 5.31 -5.26
N GLN A 296 3.72 4.65 -5.60
CA GLN A 296 4.83 4.45 -4.67
C GLN A 296 6.15 5.06 -5.16
N PHE A 297 6.80 5.78 -4.25
CA PHE A 297 8.16 6.27 -4.40
C PHE A 297 9.08 5.67 -3.33
N ALA A 298 10.33 5.42 -3.71
CA ALA A 298 11.39 4.94 -2.81
C ALA A 298 12.72 5.61 -3.17
N ILE A 299 13.80 5.26 -2.44
CA ILE A 299 15.16 5.77 -2.72
C ILE A 299 16.02 4.76 -3.51
N ASN A 300 15.56 3.51 -3.62
CA ASN A 300 16.09 2.43 -4.44
C ASN A 300 14.94 1.63 -5.06
N ASN A 301 15.20 1.00 -6.22
CA ASN A 301 14.25 0.06 -6.84
C ASN A 301 14.84 -1.35 -6.87
N TYR A 302 14.19 -2.27 -6.16
CA TYR A 302 14.58 -3.69 -6.11
C TYR A 302 13.82 -4.58 -7.12
N GLY A 303 12.94 -4.00 -7.94
CA GLY A 303 12.16 -4.73 -8.95
C GLY A 303 11.08 -5.64 -8.38
N LEU A 304 10.56 -5.34 -7.19
CA LEU A 304 9.57 -6.17 -6.49
C LEU A 304 8.21 -5.51 -6.30
N HIS A 305 8.09 -4.22 -6.61
CA HIS A 305 6.92 -3.39 -6.32
C HIS A 305 6.21 -2.88 -7.58
N HIS A 306 6.42 -3.57 -8.71
CA HIS A 306 5.72 -3.29 -9.95
C HIS A 306 4.55 -4.27 -10.13
N ASP A 307 3.55 -3.82 -10.88
CA ASP A 307 2.39 -4.63 -11.27
C ASP A 307 2.52 -5.19 -12.69
N LEU A 308 3.73 -5.12 -13.27
CA LEU A 308 3.99 -5.65 -14.60
C LEU A 308 3.81 -7.17 -14.67
N LYS A 309 3.05 -7.63 -15.67
CA LYS A 309 2.82 -9.02 -16.02
C LYS A 309 2.87 -9.18 -17.53
N ASP A 310 3.45 -10.30 -17.97
CA ASP A 310 3.34 -10.74 -19.35
C ASP A 310 1.86 -10.90 -19.71
N VAL A 311 1.42 -10.22 -20.76
CA VAL A 311 0.03 -10.18 -21.20
C VAL A 311 -0.47 -11.59 -21.59
N SER A 312 0.43 -12.48 -22.04
CA SER A 312 0.07 -13.86 -22.36
C SER A 312 -0.35 -14.70 -21.13
N LEU A 313 -0.01 -14.25 -19.92
CA LEU A 313 -0.38 -14.91 -18.67
C LEU A 313 -1.70 -14.37 -18.10
N LEU A 314 -2.26 -13.33 -18.70
CA LEU A 314 -3.49 -12.68 -18.27
C LEU A 314 -4.69 -13.35 -18.97
N THR A 315 -5.43 -14.17 -18.24
CA THR A 315 -6.59 -14.90 -18.77
C THR A 315 -7.84 -14.60 -17.96
N LYS A 316 -9.01 -14.59 -18.61
CA LYS A 316 -10.29 -14.48 -17.92
C LYS A 316 -10.69 -15.84 -17.35
N ILE A 317 -11.51 -15.83 -16.30
CA ILE A 317 -12.05 -17.05 -15.67
C ILE A 317 -12.97 -17.82 -16.63
N LYS A 318 -13.62 -17.10 -17.55
CA LYS A 318 -14.57 -17.67 -18.52
C LYS A 318 -13.91 -18.17 -19.81
N ASP A 319 -12.61 -17.90 -20.01
CA ASP A 319 -11.84 -18.33 -21.18
C ASP A 319 -11.09 -19.63 -20.87
#